data_AF-U2RM91-F1
#
_entry.id   AF-U2RM91-F1
#
_cell.length_a   1.000
_cell.length_b   1.000
_cell.length_c   1.000
_cell.angle_alpha   90.00
_cell.angle_beta   90.00
_cell.angle_gamma   90.00
#
_symmetry.space_group_name_H-M   'P 1'
#
loop_
_entity.id
_entity.type
_entity.pdbx_description
1 polymer ?
#
loop_
_entity_poly.entity_id
_entity_poly.type
_entity_poly.pdbx_seq_one_letter_code
_entity_poly.pdbx_strand_id
1 'polypeptide(L)'
;MRNYTTQMDAARKGIVTPEIEAVAKKEHMTSEALMKLVAEGKVAICANRNHTCLNPEGVGSMLRTKINVNLGVSRDCKDYDIEMQKVMSAVNLGAEAIMDLSSHGNTQPFRRKLTSECPAMIGTVPVYDSVIHYQRDLATLTARDFIDVIRMHAEDGVDFVTLHCGITRKTIEQIKKHKRKMNIVSRGGSLVFAWMSMTGEENPFYEYYDEILDICEEYDVTVSLGDACRPGCLADATDVCQIEELVRLGELTKRAWDHNVQVMVEGPGHVPLDQVAANMKVQQSICMGAPFYVLGPIVTDIAPGYDHITSAIGGAVAAMNGAAFLCYVTPAEHLALPNVEDVKQGIIASKIAAHAADIAKGVPGARDIDDKMAEARQKLDWDAQYACALDPETAKAIRDSRSPEEDHSDTCSMCGKFCAVRSMNKALAGEYIDIL
;
A
#
# COMPACT_ATOMS: atom_id res chain seq x y z
N MET A 1 -7.27 18.94 -26.59
CA MET A 1 -7.87 18.51 -25.31
C MET A 1 -7.92 17.00 -25.31
N ARG A 2 -7.61 16.33 -24.20
CA ARG A 2 -7.83 14.87 -24.07
C ARG A 2 -9.31 14.58 -24.35
N ASN A 3 -9.61 13.51 -25.06
CA ASN A 3 -10.97 13.05 -25.35
C ASN A 3 -11.54 12.13 -24.26
N TYR A 4 -10.81 12.01 -23.15
CA TYR A 4 -11.17 11.28 -21.94
C TYR A 4 -10.85 12.11 -20.69
N THR A 5 -11.55 11.83 -19.59
CA THR A 5 -11.35 12.47 -18.27
C THR A 5 -10.39 11.68 -17.39
N THR A 6 -10.61 10.37 -17.27
CA THR A 6 -9.82 9.45 -16.43
C THR A 6 -9.33 8.22 -17.20
N GLN A 7 -8.41 7.43 -16.63
CA GLN A 7 -8.05 6.12 -17.21
C GLN A 7 -9.27 5.18 -17.35
N MET A 8 -10.24 5.24 -16.42
CA MET A 8 -11.48 4.47 -16.51
C MET A 8 -12.36 4.93 -17.69
N ASP A 9 -12.52 6.24 -17.87
CA ASP A 9 -13.24 6.80 -19.02
C ASP A 9 -12.55 6.44 -20.35
N ALA A 10 -11.22 6.57 -20.41
CA ALA A 10 -10.43 6.15 -21.57
C ALA A 10 -10.67 4.68 -21.91
N ALA A 11 -10.61 3.81 -20.89
CA ALA A 11 -10.81 2.38 -21.05
C ALA A 11 -12.22 2.02 -21.53
N ARG A 12 -13.27 2.68 -21.00
CA ARG A 12 -14.66 2.51 -21.43
C ARG A 12 -14.89 2.96 -22.87
N LYS A 13 -14.15 3.97 -23.33
CA LYS A 13 -14.14 4.46 -24.72
C LYS A 13 -13.26 3.64 -25.66
N GLY A 14 -12.54 2.64 -25.15
CA GLY A 14 -11.61 1.82 -25.94
C GLY A 14 -10.33 2.55 -26.35
N ILE A 15 -9.92 3.56 -25.58
CA ILE A 15 -8.72 4.36 -25.81
C ILE A 15 -7.57 3.74 -25.02
N VAL A 16 -6.56 3.25 -25.72
CA VAL A 16 -5.30 2.80 -25.12
C VAL A 16 -4.43 4.02 -24.83
N THR A 17 -4.21 4.32 -23.56
CA THR A 17 -3.37 5.42 -23.08
C THR A 17 -1.91 4.97 -22.89
N PRO A 18 -0.94 5.91 -22.86
CA PRO A 18 0.44 5.56 -22.50
C PRO A 18 0.56 4.88 -21.13
N GLU A 19 -0.28 5.25 -20.17
CA GLU A 19 -0.30 4.63 -18.85
C GLU A 19 -0.80 3.18 -18.91
N ILE A 20 -1.86 2.89 -19.68
CA ILE A 20 -2.34 1.52 -19.91
C ILE A 20 -1.26 0.67 -20.58
N GLU A 21 -0.58 1.18 -21.61
CA GLU A 21 0.50 0.42 -22.28
C GLU A 21 1.67 0.13 -21.33
N ALA A 22 2.08 1.12 -20.55
CA ALA A 22 3.17 0.97 -19.59
C ALA A 22 2.85 -0.08 -18.52
N VAL A 23 1.65 -0.03 -17.93
CA VAL A 23 1.20 -1.01 -16.93
C VAL A 23 1.05 -2.39 -17.56
N ALA A 24 0.45 -2.50 -18.74
CA ALA A 24 0.27 -3.79 -19.42
C ALA A 24 1.62 -4.48 -19.67
N LYS A 25 2.63 -3.71 -20.09
CA LYS A 25 3.99 -4.21 -20.27
C LYS A 25 4.63 -4.70 -18.97
N LYS A 26 4.50 -3.96 -17.87
CA LYS A 26 5.03 -4.35 -16.55
C LYS A 26 4.39 -5.63 -16.01
N GLU A 27 3.10 -5.83 -16.29
CA GLU A 27 2.32 -6.96 -15.82
C GLU A 27 2.33 -8.16 -16.78
N HIS A 28 3.10 -8.08 -17.88
CA HIS A 28 3.14 -9.10 -18.93
C HIS A 28 1.76 -9.42 -19.52
N MET A 29 0.93 -8.38 -19.69
CA MET A 29 -0.42 -8.45 -20.25
C MET A 29 -0.53 -7.66 -21.55
N THR A 30 -1.54 -7.98 -22.37
CA THR A 30 -1.92 -7.14 -23.52
C THR A 30 -2.67 -5.90 -23.04
N SER A 31 -2.51 -4.76 -23.72
CA SER A 31 -3.22 -3.52 -23.41
C SER A 31 -4.74 -3.71 -23.42
N GLU A 32 -5.28 -4.53 -24.33
CA GLU A 32 -6.72 -4.81 -24.44
C GLU A 32 -7.27 -5.53 -23.19
N ALA A 33 -6.52 -6.52 -22.69
CA ALA A 33 -6.90 -7.25 -21.48
C ALA A 33 -6.87 -6.36 -20.24
N LEU A 34 -5.83 -5.53 -20.09
CA LEU A 34 -5.73 -4.57 -18.99
C LEU A 34 -6.83 -3.51 -19.06
N MET A 35 -7.05 -2.93 -20.25
CA MET A 35 -8.07 -1.90 -20.47
C MET A 35 -9.46 -2.41 -20.09
N LYS A 36 -9.79 -3.68 -20.40
CA LYS A 36 -11.05 -4.27 -19.95
C LYS A 36 -11.19 -4.27 -18.42
N LEU A 37 -10.13 -4.60 -17.69
CA LEU A 37 -10.14 -4.61 -16.22
C LEU A 37 -10.28 -3.20 -15.64
N VAL A 38 -9.64 -2.21 -16.27
CA VAL A 38 -9.76 -0.78 -15.89
C VAL A 38 -11.18 -0.28 -16.14
N ALA A 39 -11.78 -0.61 -17.29
CA ALA A 39 -13.16 -0.23 -17.62
C ALA A 39 -14.20 -0.84 -16.66
N GLU A 40 -13.94 -2.06 -16.19
CA GLU A 40 -14.74 -2.78 -15.19
C GLU A 40 -14.48 -2.32 -13.74
N GLY A 41 -13.50 -1.43 -13.51
CA GLY A 41 -13.12 -0.95 -12.18
C GLY A 41 -12.36 -1.95 -11.32
N LYS A 42 -11.91 -3.07 -11.89
CA LYS A 42 -11.14 -4.13 -11.21
C LYS A 42 -9.64 -3.84 -11.13
N VAL A 43 -9.18 -2.88 -11.93
CA VAL A 43 -7.83 -2.31 -11.88
C VAL A 43 -7.96 -0.79 -11.83
N ALA A 44 -7.24 -0.15 -10.91
CA ALA A 44 -7.01 1.29 -10.91
C ALA A 44 -5.58 1.59 -11.39
N ILE A 45 -5.42 2.65 -12.18
CA ILE A 45 -4.14 3.24 -12.55
C ILE A 45 -4.16 4.66 -12.00
N CYS A 46 -3.57 4.85 -10.82
CA CYS A 46 -3.54 6.14 -10.13
C CYS A 46 -2.58 7.07 -10.88
N ALA A 47 -3.11 7.94 -11.73
CA ALA A 47 -2.31 8.73 -12.66
C ALA A 47 -2.90 10.13 -12.85
N ASN A 48 -2.77 10.96 -11.83
CA ASN A 48 -3.22 12.34 -11.92
C ASN A 48 -2.47 13.04 -13.06
N ARG A 49 -3.21 13.77 -13.91
CA ARG A 49 -2.66 14.46 -15.08
C ARG A 49 -1.56 15.48 -14.76
N ASN A 50 -1.48 15.95 -13.52
CA ASN A 50 -0.47 16.89 -13.04
C ASN A 50 0.78 16.20 -12.46
N HIS A 51 0.76 14.88 -12.27
CA HIS A 51 1.94 14.12 -11.84
C HIS A 51 2.85 13.80 -13.03
N THR A 52 3.79 14.71 -13.30
CA THR A 52 4.57 14.70 -14.56
C THR A 52 5.71 13.68 -14.61
N CYS A 53 6.18 13.15 -13.48
CA CYS A 53 7.27 12.17 -13.42
C CYS A 53 6.81 10.73 -13.13
N LEU A 54 5.51 10.48 -13.10
CA LEU A 54 4.93 9.19 -12.73
C LEU A 54 5.44 8.06 -13.64
N ASN A 55 5.87 6.96 -13.01
CA ASN A 55 6.09 5.67 -13.64
C ASN A 55 4.90 4.76 -13.30
N PRO A 56 3.82 4.75 -14.11
CA PRO A 56 2.50 4.29 -13.70
C PRO A 56 2.49 2.80 -13.33
N GLU A 57 1.72 2.46 -12.30
CA GLU A 57 1.50 1.09 -11.81
C GLU A 57 0.00 0.78 -11.82
N GLY A 58 -0.34 -0.49 -12.08
CA GLY A 58 -1.72 -0.97 -11.97
C GLY A 58 -1.98 -1.60 -10.61
N VAL A 59 -3.08 -1.22 -9.97
CA VAL A 59 -3.53 -1.79 -8.70
C VAL A 59 -4.75 -2.65 -8.97
N GLY A 60 -4.63 -3.97 -8.86
CA GLY A 60 -5.72 -4.92 -9.01
C GLY A 60 -5.35 -6.33 -8.57
N SER A 61 -6.33 -7.13 -8.16
CA SER A 61 -6.11 -8.45 -7.53
C SER A 61 -5.50 -9.50 -8.46
N MET A 62 -5.66 -9.32 -9.77
CA MET A 62 -5.10 -10.16 -10.84
C MET A 62 -3.69 -9.75 -11.27
N LEU A 63 -3.19 -8.62 -10.79
CA LEU A 63 -1.86 -8.11 -11.09
C LEU A 63 -0.87 -8.51 -9.99
N ARG A 64 0.42 -8.19 -10.20
CA ARG A 64 1.44 -8.23 -9.16
C ARG A 64 0.99 -7.40 -7.95
N THR A 65 1.20 -7.89 -6.75
CA THR A 65 0.83 -7.16 -5.52
C THR A 65 1.74 -5.95 -5.35
N LYS A 66 1.14 -4.80 -5.06
CA LYS A 66 1.85 -3.53 -4.87
C LYS A 66 2.05 -3.25 -3.39
N ILE A 67 3.05 -2.45 -3.03
CA ILE A 67 3.24 -1.97 -1.66
C ILE A 67 3.22 -0.44 -1.59
N ASN A 68 2.68 0.08 -0.48
CA ASN A 68 2.70 1.49 -0.13
C ASN A 68 3.61 1.74 1.07
N VAL A 69 4.31 2.87 1.03
CA VAL A 69 5.14 3.39 2.13
C VAL A 69 4.58 4.72 2.61
N ASN A 70 4.28 4.81 3.90
CA ASN A 70 3.83 6.05 4.54
C ASN A 70 5.04 6.86 5.01
N LEU A 71 5.13 8.11 4.55
CA LEU A 71 6.16 9.08 4.94
C LEU A 71 5.49 10.43 5.20
N GLY A 72 6.25 11.42 5.64
CA GLY A 72 5.72 12.77 5.79
C GLY A 72 6.44 13.62 6.82
N VAL A 73 6.32 14.93 6.61
CA VAL A 73 6.88 15.96 7.46
C VAL A 73 6.13 15.99 8.79
N SER A 74 6.88 15.95 9.89
CA SER A 74 6.33 16.00 11.24
C SER A 74 6.95 17.15 12.03
N ARG A 75 6.48 17.36 13.26
CA ARG A 75 7.11 18.36 14.14
C ARG A 75 8.58 18.04 14.43
N ASP A 76 8.92 16.75 14.43
CA ASP A 76 10.25 16.23 14.79
C ASP A 76 11.21 16.19 13.60
N CYS A 77 10.70 16.17 12.36
CA CYS A 77 11.50 16.24 11.14
C CYS A 77 10.83 17.19 10.13
N LYS A 78 11.39 18.40 9.99
CA LYS A 78 10.84 19.50 9.18
C LYS A 78 11.54 19.72 7.84
N ASP A 79 12.61 18.98 7.60
CA ASP A 79 13.46 19.17 6.42
C ASP A 79 12.92 18.34 5.25
N TYR A 80 12.46 19.03 4.22
CA TYR A 80 11.89 18.42 3.02
C TYR A 80 12.92 17.65 2.20
N ASP A 81 14.21 18.02 2.25
CA ASP A 81 15.25 17.33 1.51
C ASP A 81 15.59 15.99 2.18
N ILE A 82 15.63 15.96 3.52
CA ILE A 82 15.79 14.71 4.28
C ILE A 82 14.59 13.79 4.04
N GLU A 83 13.37 14.31 4.07
CA GLU A 83 12.17 13.49 3.83
C GLU A 83 12.14 12.97 2.39
N MET A 84 12.56 13.78 1.40
CA MET A 84 12.70 13.34 0.01
C MET A 84 13.76 12.26 -0.16
N GLN A 85 14.85 12.27 0.60
CA GLN A 85 15.83 11.18 0.59
C GLN A 85 15.21 9.85 1.06
N LYS A 86 14.34 9.87 2.07
CA LYS A 86 13.61 8.66 2.51
C LYS A 86 12.67 8.16 1.43
N VAL A 87 11.97 9.08 0.76
CA VAL A 87 11.09 8.77 -0.38
C VAL A 87 11.87 8.06 -1.48
N MET A 88 12.98 8.64 -1.93
CA MET A 88 13.78 8.04 -3.00
C MET A 88 14.43 6.72 -2.57
N SER A 89 14.84 6.59 -1.30
CA SER A 89 15.29 5.32 -0.74
C SER A 89 14.20 4.25 -0.80
N ALA A 90 12.96 4.59 -0.44
CA ALA A 90 11.82 3.69 -0.51
C ALA A 90 11.50 3.25 -1.95
N VAL A 91 11.54 4.19 -2.90
CA VAL A 91 11.37 3.90 -4.34
C VAL A 91 12.47 2.98 -4.85
N ASN A 92 13.73 3.23 -4.47
CA ASN A 92 14.87 2.38 -4.86
C ASN A 92 14.79 0.96 -4.28
N LEU A 93 14.18 0.80 -3.11
CA LEU A 93 13.85 -0.51 -2.52
C LEU A 93 12.60 -1.16 -3.15
N GLY A 94 11.99 -0.50 -4.15
CA GLY A 94 10.90 -1.03 -4.95
C GLY A 94 9.51 -0.77 -4.38
N ALA A 95 9.31 0.30 -3.62
CA ALA A 95 7.97 0.78 -3.27
C ALA A 95 7.27 1.37 -4.50
N GLU A 96 6.03 0.95 -4.75
CA GLU A 96 5.25 1.43 -5.91
C GLU A 96 4.40 2.66 -5.61
N ALA A 97 4.20 2.95 -4.32
CA ALA A 97 3.48 4.13 -3.87
C ALA A 97 4.06 4.72 -2.60
N ILE A 98 3.89 6.02 -2.49
CA ILE A 98 4.24 6.83 -1.33
C ILE A 98 2.99 7.58 -0.89
N MET A 99 2.59 7.42 0.37
CA MET A 99 1.58 8.29 0.96
C MET A 99 2.24 9.39 1.76
N ASP A 100 1.98 10.64 1.38
CA ASP A 100 2.34 11.81 2.15
C ASP A 100 1.32 12.03 3.27
N LEU A 101 1.75 11.67 4.49
CA LEU A 101 1.00 11.84 5.73
C LEU A 101 1.53 13.02 6.56
N SER A 102 2.18 13.99 5.90
CA SER A 102 2.69 15.20 6.52
C SER A 102 1.64 15.84 7.42
N SER A 103 2.04 16.17 8.64
CA SER A 103 1.12 16.63 9.68
C SER A 103 1.56 17.93 10.38
N HIS A 104 2.51 18.67 9.79
CA HIS A 104 3.04 19.89 10.40
C HIS A 104 3.51 20.92 9.37
N GLY A 105 3.32 22.20 9.68
CA GLY A 105 3.80 23.31 8.87
C GLY A 105 2.99 23.50 7.58
N ASN A 106 3.63 24.00 6.53
CA ASN A 106 3.04 24.02 5.19
C ASN A 106 3.40 22.71 4.48
N THR A 107 2.41 21.87 4.19
CA THR A 107 2.60 20.55 3.56
C THR A 107 2.72 20.65 2.04
N GLN A 108 2.11 21.69 1.43
CA GLN A 108 2.03 21.86 -0.01
C GLN A 108 3.38 21.91 -0.75
N PRO A 109 4.45 22.58 -0.24
CA PRO A 109 5.74 22.57 -0.90
C PRO A 109 6.33 21.17 -1.05
N PHE A 110 6.20 20.33 -0.03
CA PHE A 110 6.68 18.96 -0.07
C PHE A 110 5.82 18.11 -1.01
N ARG A 111 4.49 18.23 -0.94
CA ARG A 111 3.56 17.54 -1.83
C ARG A 111 3.82 17.84 -3.31
N ARG A 112 4.06 19.11 -3.67
CA ARG A 112 4.44 19.49 -5.05
C ARG A 112 5.81 18.96 -5.46
N LYS A 113 6.76 18.90 -4.52
CA LYS A 113 8.07 18.31 -4.76
C LYS A 113 7.92 16.82 -5.11
N LEU A 114 7.14 16.08 -4.32
CA LEU A 114 6.84 14.66 -4.57
C LEU A 114 6.31 14.42 -5.99
N THR A 115 5.29 15.16 -6.41
CA THR A 115 4.63 14.98 -7.71
C THR A 115 5.44 15.50 -8.90
N SER A 116 6.58 16.15 -8.64
CA SER A 116 7.53 16.59 -9.67
C SER A 116 8.82 15.76 -9.75
N GLU A 117 9.17 15.02 -8.69
CA GLU A 117 10.46 14.33 -8.57
C GLU A 117 10.36 12.82 -8.25
N CYS A 118 9.24 12.33 -7.69
CA CYS A 118 9.06 10.94 -7.30
C CYS A 118 8.31 10.16 -8.39
N PRO A 119 8.85 9.05 -8.93
CA PRO A 119 8.16 8.30 -9.98
C PRO A 119 7.08 7.32 -9.46
N ALA A 120 6.94 7.15 -8.15
CA ALA A 120 5.93 6.27 -7.55
C ALA A 120 4.58 6.97 -7.40
N MET A 121 3.48 6.21 -7.32
CA MET A 121 2.14 6.80 -7.10
C MET A 121 2.10 7.59 -5.78
N ILE A 122 1.56 8.81 -5.80
CA ILE A 122 1.47 9.68 -4.63
C ILE A 122 0.06 9.67 -4.06
N GLY A 123 -0.06 9.23 -2.82
CA GLY A 123 -1.30 9.24 -2.05
C GLY A 123 -1.30 10.28 -0.94
N THR A 124 -2.48 10.72 -0.50
CA THR A 124 -2.61 11.60 0.67
C THR A 124 -3.89 11.31 1.45
N VAL A 125 -4.00 11.87 2.65
CA VAL A 125 -5.25 11.89 3.43
C VAL A 125 -5.67 13.35 3.68
N PRO A 126 -6.50 13.96 2.80
CA PRO A 126 -6.81 15.40 2.83
C PRO A 126 -7.33 15.95 4.17
N VAL A 127 -8.02 15.11 4.97
CA VAL A 127 -8.52 15.53 6.29
C VAL A 127 -7.40 15.92 7.28
N TYR A 128 -6.19 15.37 7.12
CA TYR A 128 -5.04 15.76 7.95
C TYR A 128 -4.63 17.20 7.65
N ASP A 129 -4.52 17.51 6.36
CA ASP A 129 -4.09 18.82 5.90
C ASP A 129 -5.15 19.90 6.15
N SER A 130 -6.43 19.53 6.20
CA SER A 130 -7.51 20.49 6.48
C SER A 130 -7.34 21.23 7.81
N VAL A 131 -6.89 20.54 8.86
CA VAL A 131 -6.66 21.18 10.17
C VAL A 131 -5.39 22.05 10.13
N ILE A 132 -4.37 21.61 9.41
CA ILE A 132 -3.05 22.24 9.38
C ILE A 132 -3.04 23.47 8.47
N HIS A 133 -3.63 23.35 7.29
CA HIS A 133 -3.71 24.38 6.27
C HIS A 133 -4.45 25.61 6.78
N TYR A 134 -5.64 25.40 7.36
CA TYR A 134 -6.45 26.51 7.86
C TYR A 134 -6.02 27.01 9.24
N GLN A 135 -5.17 26.28 9.97
CA GLN A 135 -4.74 26.60 11.34
C GLN A 135 -5.92 26.95 12.27
N ARG A 136 -7.00 26.20 12.12
CA ARG A 136 -8.28 26.41 12.82
C ARG A 136 -8.65 25.16 13.60
N ASP A 137 -9.32 25.38 14.73
CA ASP A 137 -9.88 24.27 15.51
C ASP A 137 -10.90 23.50 14.67
N LEU A 138 -10.87 22.17 14.80
CA LEU A 138 -11.68 21.25 14.02
C LEU A 138 -13.17 21.63 14.03
N ALA A 139 -13.73 21.97 15.19
CA ALA A 139 -15.14 22.36 15.33
C ALA A 139 -15.54 23.63 14.55
N THR A 140 -14.56 24.43 14.11
CA THR A 140 -14.81 25.63 13.32
C THR A 140 -14.75 25.39 11.82
N LEU A 141 -14.15 24.28 11.36
CA LEU A 141 -14.08 23.95 9.93
C LEU A 141 -15.48 23.62 9.40
N THR A 142 -15.69 23.92 8.12
CA THR A 142 -16.92 23.65 7.38
C THR A 142 -16.73 22.51 6.39
N ALA A 143 -17.82 21.92 5.88
CA ALA A 143 -17.75 20.92 4.81
C ALA A 143 -16.95 21.43 3.60
N ARG A 144 -17.11 22.73 3.27
CA ARG A 144 -16.39 23.39 2.18
C ARG A 144 -14.87 23.40 2.40
N ASP A 145 -14.43 23.70 3.62
CA ASP A 145 -13.00 23.71 3.95
C ASP A 145 -12.35 22.33 3.65
N PHE A 146 -13.04 21.23 3.94
CA PHE A 146 -12.53 19.88 3.60
C PHE A 146 -12.48 19.61 2.09
N ILE A 147 -13.49 20.03 1.34
CA ILE A 147 -13.58 19.83 -0.11
C ILE A 147 -12.51 20.67 -0.85
N ASP A 148 -12.27 21.90 -0.40
CA ASP A 148 -11.24 22.78 -0.97
C ASP A 148 -9.84 22.18 -0.84
N VAL A 149 -9.56 21.46 0.26
CA VAL A 149 -8.28 20.77 0.45
C VAL A 149 -8.14 19.57 -0.50
N ILE A 150 -9.22 18.84 -0.79
CA ILE A 150 -9.19 17.78 -1.82
C ILE A 150 -8.83 18.37 -3.18
N ARG A 151 -9.46 19.50 -3.55
CA ARG A 151 -9.13 20.20 -4.81
C ARG A 151 -7.68 20.66 -4.83
N MET A 152 -7.18 21.24 -3.73
CA MET A 152 -5.77 21.62 -3.62
C MET A 152 -4.83 20.43 -3.85
N HIS A 153 -5.12 19.27 -3.27
CA HIS A 153 -4.31 18.06 -3.46
C HIS A 153 -4.36 17.55 -4.91
N ALA A 154 -5.54 17.60 -5.56
CA ALA A 154 -5.70 17.25 -6.95
C ALA A 154 -4.89 18.18 -7.87
N GLU A 155 -4.91 19.49 -7.61
CA GLU A 155 -4.11 20.49 -8.32
C GLU A 155 -2.61 20.28 -8.11
N ASP A 156 -2.19 19.89 -6.91
CA ASP A 156 -0.80 19.59 -6.57
C ASP A 156 -0.28 18.29 -7.21
N GLY A 157 -1.14 17.51 -7.88
CA GLY A 157 -0.76 16.31 -8.64
C GLY A 157 -0.84 14.99 -7.87
N VAL A 158 -1.57 14.95 -6.76
CA VAL A 158 -1.79 13.71 -5.99
C VAL A 158 -2.57 12.70 -6.82
N ASP A 159 -2.08 11.46 -6.93
CA ASP A 159 -2.68 10.40 -7.75
C ASP A 159 -3.90 9.74 -7.09
N PHE A 160 -3.89 9.64 -5.76
CA PHE A 160 -5.03 9.11 -5.01
C PHE A 160 -5.24 9.78 -3.66
N VAL A 161 -6.49 9.88 -3.25
CA VAL A 161 -6.89 10.48 -1.96
C VAL A 161 -7.64 9.48 -1.10
N THR A 162 -7.21 9.32 0.15
CA THR A 162 -7.95 8.54 1.15
C THR A 162 -9.08 9.37 1.72
N LEU A 163 -10.32 8.97 1.41
CA LEU A 163 -11.53 9.65 1.86
C LEU A 163 -12.36 8.74 2.75
N HIS A 164 -12.59 9.17 3.99
CA HIS A 164 -13.32 8.40 4.99
C HIS A 164 -14.83 8.63 4.84
N CYS A 165 -15.38 8.35 3.65
CA CYS A 165 -16.79 8.54 3.31
C CYS A 165 -17.72 7.49 3.96
N GLY A 166 -17.14 6.43 4.53
CA GLY A 166 -17.86 5.26 5.01
C GLY A 166 -18.57 5.42 6.36
N ILE A 167 -18.28 6.48 7.13
CA ILE A 167 -18.94 6.74 8.42
C ILE A 167 -20.02 7.80 8.29
N THR A 168 -21.14 7.62 8.98
CA THR A 168 -22.24 8.58 9.00
C THR A 168 -22.69 8.88 10.42
N ARG A 169 -23.66 9.79 10.61
CA ARG A 169 -24.25 10.06 11.93
C ARG A 169 -24.80 8.80 12.59
N LYS A 170 -25.32 7.84 11.80
CA LYS A 170 -25.75 6.52 12.30
C LYS A 170 -24.57 5.75 12.93
N THR A 171 -23.38 5.83 12.32
CA THR A 171 -22.18 5.18 12.84
C THR A 171 -21.77 5.73 14.21
N ILE A 172 -22.00 7.03 14.46
CA ILE A 172 -21.77 7.64 15.79
C ILE A 172 -22.62 6.96 16.87
N GLU A 173 -23.91 6.72 16.58
CA GLU A 173 -24.82 6.05 17.51
C GLU A 173 -24.40 4.60 17.75
N GLN A 174 -23.98 3.89 16.70
CA GLN A 174 -23.53 2.50 16.77
C GLN A 174 -22.30 2.34 17.64
N ILE A 175 -21.27 3.17 17.43
CA ILE A 175 -20.03 3.11 18.21
C ILE A 175 -20.29 3.39 19.69
N LYS A 176 -21.15 4.39 20.00
CA LYS A 176 -21.56 4.68 21.37
C LYS A 176 -22.27 3.50 22.04
N LYS A 177 -23.01 2.70 21.28
CA LYS A 177 -23.78 1.55 21.79
C LYS A 177 -22.95 0.26 21.92
N HIS A 178 -22.16 -0.07 20.91
CA HIS A 178 -21.49 -1.38 20.80
C HIS A 178 -20.14 -1.45 21.53
N LYS A 179 -19.52 -0.31 21.87
CA LYS A 179 -18.30 -0.20 22.70
C LYS A 179 -17.17 -1.16 22.28
N ARG A 180 -16.56 -0.87 21.13
CA ARG A 180 -15.28 -1.49 20.71
C ARG A 180 -14.21 -1.37 21.78
N LYS A 181 -13.27 -2.31 21.81
CA LYS A 181 -12.16 -2.33 22.76
C LYS A 181 -11.19 -1.16 22.53
N MET A 182 -10.94 -0.80 21.27
CA MET A 182 -10.08 0.34 20.89
C MET A 182 -10.81 1.49 20.20
N ASN A 183 -12.14 1.51 20.20
CA ASN A 183 -12.95 2.54 19.51
C ASN A 183 -12.59 2.66 18.00
N ILE A 184 -12.32 3.87 17.52
CA ILE A 184 -11.80 4.17 16.18
C ILE A 184 -10.30 4.42 16.29
N VAL A 185 -9.51 3.63 15.55
CA VAL A 185 -8.05 3.81 15.47
C VAL A 185 -7.59 4.49 14.18
N SER A 186 -8.51 4.70 13.23
CA SER A 186 -8.22 5.52 12.05
C SER A 186 -8.04 6.99 12.46
N ARG A 187 -6.87 7.57 12.17
CA ARG A 187 -6.65 9.00 12.41
C ARG A 187 -7.63 9.84 11.58
N GLY A 188 -7.84 9.52 10.30
CA GLY A 188 -8.76 10.28 9.46
C GLY A 188 -10.22 10.04 9.85
N GLY A 189 -10.57 8.78 10.11
CA GLY A 189 -11.88 8.41 10.63
C GLY A 189 -12.23 9.09 11.95
N SER A 190 -11.29 9.17 12.89
CA SER A 190 -11.51 9.81 14.20
C SER A 190 -11.64 11.34 14.09
N LEU A 191 -10.91 11.99 13.17
CA LEU A 191 -11.09 13.43 12.90
C LEU A 191 -12.46 13.72 12.32
N VAL A 192 -12.92 12.96 11.32
CA VAL A 192 -14.26 13.13 10.73
C VAL A 192 -15.34 12.84 11.78
N PHE A 193 -15.20 11.74 12.54
CA PHE A 193 -16.12 11.40 13.62
C PHE A 193 -16.20 12.50 14.69
N ALA A 194 -15.07 13.06 15.09
CA ALA A 194 -15.01 14.15 16.06
C ALA A 194 -15.68 15.40 15.52
N TRP A 195 -15.40 15.78 14.27
CA TRP A 195 -16.03 16.92 13.61
C TRP A 195 -17.55 16.80 13.61
N MET A 196 -18.09 15.69 13.10
CA MET A 196 -19.53 15.40 13.09
C MET A 196 -20.14 15.43 14.49
N SER A 197 -19.43 14.91 15.49
CA SER A 197 -19.90 14.89 16.88
C SER A 197 -19.96 16.29 17.52
N MET A 198 -19.07 17.20 17.12
CA MET A 198 -19.01 18.56 17.65
C MET A 198 -19.98 19.52 16.94
N THR A 199 -20.19 19.35 15.63
CA THR A 199 -21.03 20.24 14.82
C THR A 199 -22.47 19.73 14.71
N GLY A 200 -22.69 18.42 14.83
CA GLY A 200 -23.99 17.79 14.58
C GLY A 200 -24.30 17.57 13.08
N GLU A 201 -23.37 17.95 12.21
CA GLU A 201 -23.48 17.80 10.75
C GLU A 201 -23.22 16.34 10.31
N GLU A 202 -23.62 16.03 9.07
CA GLU A 202 -23.30 14.74 8.44
C GLU A 202 -21.85 14.73 7.92
N ASN A 203 -21.27 13.55 7.71
CA ASN A 203 -19.93 13.41 7.13
C ASN A 203 -19.80 14.20 5.82
N PRO A 204 -18.90 15.20 5.73
CA PRO A 204 -18.80 16.06 4.55
C PRO A 204 -18.38 15.28 3.31
N PHE A 205 -17.55 14.24 3.46
CA PHE A 205 -17.13 13.41 2.34
C PHE A 205 -18.23 12.46 1.83
N TYR A 206 -19.25 12.20 2.65
CA TYR A 206 -20.42 11.41 2.26
C TYR A 206 -21.50 12.29 1.64
N GLU A 207 -21.82 13.41 2.28
CA GLU A 207 -22.85 14.34 1.85
C GLU A 207 -22.51 15.00 0.50
N TYR A 208 -21.26 15.45 0.33
CA TYR A 208 -20.78 16.15 -0.87
C TYR A 208 -19.99 15.24 -1.81
N TYR A 209 -20.24 13.92 -1.77
CA TYR A 209 -19.45 12.95 -2.53
C TYR A 209 -19.45 13.23 -4.03
N ASP A 210 -20.59 13.60 -4.65
CA ASP A 210 -20.63 13.88 -6.10
C ASP A 210 -19.77 15.07 -6.50
N GLU A 211 -19.72 16.12 -5.67
CA GLU A 211 -18.85 17.27 -5.92
C GLU A 211 -17.36 16.88 -5.82
N ILE A 212 -17.04 15.97 -4.90
CA ILE A 212 -15.69 15.41 -4.78
C ILE A 212 -15.37 14.56 -6.03
N LEU A 213 -16.33 13.80 -6.54
CA LEU A 213 -16.15 13.03 -7.78
C LEU A 213 -15.91 13.94 -8.99
N ASP A 214 -16.56 15.10 -9.08
CA ASP A 214 -16.29 16.09 -10.14
C ASP A 214 -14.83 16.58 -10.08
N ILE A 215 -14.27 16.79 -8.88
CA ILE A 215 -12.84 17.11 -8.69
C ILE A 215 -11.97 15.94 -9.16
N CYS A 216 -12.28 14.72 -8.70
CA CYS A 216 -11.49 13.54 -9.02
C CYS A 216 -11.49 13.23 -10.52
N GLU A 217 -12.64 13.33 -11.19
CA GLU A 217 -12.78 13.14 -12.64
C GLU A 217 -12.01 14.21 -13.42
N GLU A 218 -12.03 15.46 -12.95
CA GLU A 218 -11.31 16.56 -13.60
C GLU A 218 -9.80 16.26 -13.68
N TYR A 219 -9.19 15.72 -12.62
CA TYR A 219 -7.73 15.55 -12.53
C TYR A 219 -7.24 14.10 -12.70
N ASP A 220 -8.14 13.12 -12.84
CA ASP A 220 -7.86 11.67 -12.78
C ASP A 220 -7.26 11.23 -11.43
N VAL A 221 -7.84 11.74 -10.35
CA VAL A 221 -7.50 11.31 -8.98
C VAL A 221 -8.32 10.07 -8.63
N THR A 222 -7.63 9.00 -8.25
CA THR A 222 -8.27 7.78 -7.75
C THR A 222 -8.77 7.99 -6.32
N VAL A 223 -10.01 7.57 -6.04
CA VAL A 223 -10.54 7.60 -4.67
C VAL A 223 -10.12 6.32 -3.95
N SER A 224 -9.36 6.48 -2.87
CA SER A 224 -9.11 5.41 -1.89
C SER A 224 -10.18 5.53 -0.81
N LEU A 225 -11.19 4.67 -0.84
CA LEU A 225 -12.29 4.69 0.12
C LEU A 225 -11.79 4.18 1.48
N GLY A 226 -11.54 5.12 2.39
CA GLY A 226 -10.88 4.88 3.68
C GLY A 226 -11.71 4.08 4.67
N ASP A 227 -11.02 3.28 5.48
CA ASP A 227 -11.58 2.36 6.46
C ASP A 227 -11.61 2.97 7.88
N ALA A 228 -12.46 3.97 8.10
CA ALA A 228 -12.53 4.67 9.39
C ALA A 228 -12.88 3.73 10.55
N CYS A 229 -13.68 2.70 10.31
CA CYS A 229 -14.04 1.67 11.26
C CYS A 229 -13.15 0.42 11.16
N ARG A 230 -11.90 0.49 10.68
CA ARG A 230 -10.99 -0.65 10.79
C ARG A 230 -10.74 -1.08 12.24
N PRO A 231 -10.51 -2.37 12.50
CA PRO A 231 -10.14 -2.88 13.82
C PRO A 231 -8.70 -2.49 14.18
N GLY A 232 -8.51 -2.02 15.42
CA GLY A 232 -7.20 -1.72 16.00
C GLY A 232 -6.68 -2.77 16.97
N CYS A 233 -7.47 -3.81 17.22
CA CYS A 233 -7.04 -5.01 17.95
C CYS A 233 -7.86 -6.20 17.44
N LEU A 234 -7.38 -7.42 17.71
CA LEU A 234 -8.04 -8.62 17.21
C LEU A 234 -9.47 -8.78 17.76
N ALA A 235 -9.77 -8.23 18.94
CA ALA A 235 -11.09 -8.32 19.56
C ALA A 235 -12.17 -7.51 18.82
N ASP A 236 -11.76 -6.50 18.06
CA ASP A 236 -12.66 -5.65 17.27
C ASP A 236 -12.75 -6.11 15.80
N ALA A 237 -12.02 -7.18 15.42
CA ALA A 237 -11.95 -7.67 14.06
C ALA A 237 -13.29 -8.27 13.59
N THR A 238 -13.68 -7.94 12.36
CA THR A 238 -14.89 -8.41 11.70
C THR A 238 -16.17 -8.06 12.48
N ASP A 239 -16.14 -6.97 13.26
CA ASP A 239 -17.32 -6.52 13.99
C ASP A 239 -18.36 -5.84 13.08
N VAL A 240 -19.52 -5.51 13.66
CA VAL A 240 -20.63 -4.88 12.94
C VAL A 240 -20.24 -3.52 12.35
N CYS A 241 -19.46 -2.71 13.07
CA CYS A 241 -19.10 -1.38 12.60
C CYS A 241 -18.18 -1.43 11.38
N GLN A 242 -17.24 -2.39 11.34
CA GLN A 242 -16.34 -2.60 10.21
C GLN A 242 -17.14 -3.05 8.97
N ILE A 243 -18.02 -4.04 9.13
CA ILE A 243 -18.77 -4.59 8.01
C ILE A 243 -19.80 -3.59 7.48
N GLU A 244 -20.49 -2.83 8.34
CA GLU A 244 -21.43 -1.80 7.89
C GLU A 244 -20.75 -0.65 7.14
N GLU A 245 -19.54 -0.27 7.54
CA GLU A 245 -18.73 0.67 6.76
C GLU A 245 -18.43 0.08 5.37
N LEU A 246 -17.92 -1.15 5.31
CA LEU A 246 -17.56 -1.80 4.05
C LEU A 246 -18.75 -1.91 3.06
N VAL A 247 -19.95 -2.19 3.57
CA VAL A 247 -21.19 -2.16 2.77
C VAL A 247 -21.40 -0.80 2.12
N ARG A 248 -21.25 0.28 2.89
CA ARG A 248 -21.38 1.66 2.38
C ARG A 248 -20.29 1.99 1.38
N LEU A 249 -19.06 1.53 1.60
CA LEU A 249 -17.97 1.72 0.63
C LEU A 249 -18.28 1.03 -0.70
N GLY A 250 -18.95 -0.13 -0.69
CA GLY A 250 -19.46 -0.78 -1.91
C GLY A 250 -20.47 0.09 -2.68
N GLU A 251 -21.39 0.74 -1.98
CA GLU A 251 -22.36 1.68 -2.60
C GLU A 251 -21.64 2.89 -3.22
N LEU A 252 -20.69 3.47 -2.50
CA LEU A 252 -19.89 4.62 -2.95
C LEU A 252 -18.94 4.28 -4.10
N THR A 253 -18.46 3.03 -4.17
CA THR A 253 -17.67 2.51 -5.29
C THR A 253 -18.48 2.59 -6.57
N LYS A 254 -19.72 2.09 -6.56
CA LYS A 254 -20.60 2.14 -7.74
C LYS A 254 -20.88 3.58 -8.18
N ARG A 255 -21.18 4.44 -7.22
CA ARG A 255 -21.46 5.87 -7.46
C ARG A 255 -20.27 6.59 -8.10
N ALA A 256 -19.05 6.32 -7.65
CA ALA A 256 -17.82 6.83 -8.29
C ALA A 256 -17.61 6.29 -9.71
N TRP A 257 -17.86 4.98 -9.91
CA TRP A 257 -17.78 4.38 -11.25
C TRP A 257 -18.79 4.98 -12.22
N ASP A 258 -19.98 5.37 -11.77
CA ASP A 258 -20.96 6.07 -12.63
C ASP A 258 -20.45 7.46 -13.08
N HIS A 259 -19.49 8.06 -12.35
CA HIS A 259 -18.75 9.29 -12.69
C HIS A 259 -17.38 9.04 -13.35
N ASN A 260 -17.12 7.82 -13.84
CA ASN A 260 -15.81 7.41 -14.39
C ASN A 260 -14.63 7.62 -13.42
N VAL A 261 -14.85 7.76 -12.12
CA VAL A 261 -13.77 7.92 -11.15
C VAL A 261 -13.27 6.54 -10.72
N GLN A 262 -11.94 6.36 -10.78
CA GLN A 262 -11.29 5.14 -10.35
C GLN A 262 -11.37 5.00 -8.83
N VAL A 263 -11.58 3.78 -8.33
CA VAL A 263 -11.73 3.51 -6.90
C VAL A 263 -10.85 2.33 -6.48
N MET A 264 -10.21 2.47 -5.33
CA MET A 264 -9.78 1.35 -4.51
C MET A 264 -10.43 1.46 -3.12
N VAL A 265 -10.60 0.33 -2.44
CA VAL A 265 -11.22 0.28 -1.10
C VAL A 265 -10.12 -0.01 -0.09
N GLU A 266 -10.11 0.69 1.04
CA GLU A 266 -9.20 0.39 2.15
C GLU A 266 -9.81 -0.66 3.07
N GLY A 267 -8.94 -1.45 3.69
CA GLY A 267 -9.30 -2.63 4.47
C GLY A 267 -8.47 -2.80 5.73
N PRO A 268 -8.89 -3.73 6.59
CA PRO A 268 -8.61 -3.72 8.02
C PRO A 268 -7.13 -3.76 8.39
N GLY A 269 -6.87 -3.28 9.61
CA GLY A 269 -5.58 -3.31 10.28
C GLY A 269 -5.35 -4.58 11.10
N HIS A 270 -6.03 -4.77 12.23
CA HIS A 270 -5.80 -5.90 13.14
C HIS A 270 -6.84 -7.01 12.92
N VAL A 271 -6.43 -8.16 12.40
CA VAL A 271 -7.34 -9.26 12.06
C VAL A 271 -6.67 -10.61 12.37
N PRO A 272 -7.28 -11.48 13.21
CA PRO A 272 -6.72 -12.80 13.46
C PRO A 272 -6.65 -13.60 12.15
N LEU A 273 -5.62 -14.42 12.01
CA LEU A 273 -5.24 -15.05 10.74
C LEU A 273 -6.39 -15.83 10.07
N ASP A 274 -7.24 -16.50 10.87
CA ASP A 274 -8.38 -17.29 10.39
C ASP A 274 -9.49 -16.43 9.73
N GLN A 275 -9.52 -15.13 10.00
CA GLN A 275 -10.52 -14.20 9.46
C GLN A 275 -10.03 -13.40 8.24
N VAL A 276 -8.72 -13.42 7.94
CA VAL A 276 -8.14 -12.60 6.86
C VAL A 276 -8.75 -12.96 5.51
N ALA A 277 -8.79 -14.25 5.15
CA ALA A 277 -9.35 -14.70 3.87
C ALA A 277 -10.85 -14.38 3.75
N ALA A 278 -11.60 -14.47 4.85
CA ALA A 278 -13.02 -14.12 4.87
C ALA A 278 -13.24 -12.63 4.56
N ASN A 279 -12.44 -11.74 5.16
CA ASN A 279 -12.50 -10.30 4.87
C ASN A 279 -12.26 -10.01 3.38
N MET A 280 -11.30 -10.70 2.74
CA MET A 280 -11.05 -10.55 1.31
C MET A 280 -12.26 -10.96 0.46
N LYS A 281 -12.89 -12.10 0.78
CA LYS A 281 -14.08 -12.58 0.05
C LYS A 281 -15.30 -11.67 0.21
N VAL A 282 -15.49 -11.13 1.42
CA VAL A 282 -16.57 -10.17 1.70
C VAL A 282 -16.38 -8.90 0.87
N GLN A 283 -15.19 -8.30 0.89
CA GLN A 283 -14.91 -7.10 0.10
C GLN A 283 -15.06 -7.37 -1.40
N GLN A 284 -14.51 -8.47 -1.91
CA GLN A 284 -14.61 -8.80 -3.34
C GLN A 284 -16.07 -8.84 -3.82
N SER A 285 -16.97 -9.34 -2.97
CA SER A 285 -18.39 -9.46 -3.28
C SER A 285 -19.13 -8.13 -3.17
N ILE A 286 -18.93 -7.40 -2.07
CA ILE A 286 -19.65 -6.15 -1.77
C ILE A 286 -19.17 -5.00 -2.66
N CYS A 287 -17.86 -4.91 -2.88
CA CYS A 287 -17.23 -3.84 -3.65
C CYS A 287 -16.98 -4.23 -5.12
N MET A 288 -17.68 -5.25 -5.62
CA MET A 288 -17.73 -5.63 -7.05
C MET A 288 -16.35 -5.91 -7.68
N GLY A 289 -15.40 -6.39 -6.87
CA GLY A 289 -14.03 -6.65 -7.30
C GLY A 289 -13.14 -5.42 -7.46
N ALA A 290 -13.54 -4.26 -6.92
CA ALA A 290 -12.65 -3.10 -6.78
C ALA A 290 -11.35 -3.50 -6.05
N PRO A 291 -10.18 -2.93 -6.41
CA PRO A 291 -8.93 -3.23 -5.75
C PRO A 291 -9.00 -3.00 -4.24
N PHE A 292 -8.44 -3.93 -3.47
CA PHE A 292 -8.43 -3.86 -2.01
C PHE A 292 -7.05 -3.50 -1.48
N TYR A 293 -6.99 -2.46 -0.66
CA TYR A 293 -5.79 -1.88 -0.07
C TYR A 293 -5.80 -2.09 1.45
N VAL A 294 -4.90 -2.91 1.98
CA VAL A 294 -4.94 -3.33 3.40
C VAL A 294 -3.71 -2.87 4.18
N LEU A 295 -3.89 -2.52 5.46
CA LEU A 295 -2.80 -2.17 6.38
C LEU A 295 -2.31 -3.39 7.14
N GLY A 296 -1.31 -4.09 6.59
CA GLY A 296 -0.92 -5.42 7.06
C GLY A 296 -1.80 -6.50 6.40
N PRO A 297 -2.73 -7.17 7.12
CA PRO A 297 -3.16 -6.95 8.50
C PRO A 297 -2.26 -7.55 9.59
N ILE A 298 -2.21 -6.93 10.77
CA ILE A 298 -1.57 -7.45 11.98
C ILE A 298 -2.39 -8.62 12.54
N VAL A 299 -1.75 -9.81 12.62
CA VAL A 299 -2.43 -11.06 13.01
C VAL A 299 -2.32 -11.40 14.50
N THR A 300 -1.54 -10.63 15.25
CA THR A 300 -1.37 -10.76 16.70
C THR A 300 -0.92 -9.44 17.33
N ASP A 301 -1.56 -9.06 18.44
CA ASP A 301 -1.36 -7.75 19.08
C ASP A 301 -0.22 -7.74 20.12
N ILE A 302 0.47 -8.86 20.32
CA ILE A 302 1.39 -9.06 21.46
C ILE A 302 2.87 -8.87 21.12
N ALA A 303 3.19 -8.39 19.91
CA ALA A 303 4.58 -8.26 19.43
C ALA A 303 4.94 -6.84 18.95
N PRO A 304 4.64 -5.77 19.72
CA PRO A 304 5.09 -4.42 19.37
C PRO A 304 6.62 -4.39 19.25
N GLY A 305 7.14 -3.67 18.25
CA GLY A 305 8.55 -3.76 17.83
C GLY A 305 8.78 -4.76 16.69
N TYR A 306 7.82 -5.66 16.45
CA TYR A 306 7.86 -6.68 15.41
C TYR A 306 6.60 -6.68 14.54
N ASP A 307 5.85 -5.58 14.52
CA ASP A 307 4.59 -5.52 13.79
C ASP A 307 4.76 -5.59 12.27
N HIS A 308 5.92 -5.24 11.73
CA HIS A 308 6.31 -5.56 10.34
C HIS A 308 6.28 -7.07 10.04
N ILE A 309 6.53 -7.94 11.03
CA ILE A 309 6.45 -9.41 10.88
C ILE A 309 5.02 -9.88 11.04
N THR A 310 4.32 -9.44 12.08
CA THR A 310 2.93 -9.84 12.35
C THR A 310 2.03 -9.44 11.17
N SER A 311 2.27 -8.25 10.61
CA SER A 311 1.56 -7.73 9.44
C SER A 311 1.97 -8.42 8.14
N ALA A 312 3.24 -8.79 7.94
CA ALA A 312 3.66 -9.52 6.74
C ALA A 312 2.98 -10.88 6.61
N ILE A 313 2.76 -11.58 7.73
CA ILE A 313 2.00 -12.84 7.76
C ILE A 313 0.56 -12.61 7.27
N GLY A 314 -0.13 -11.61 7.83
CA GLY A 314 -1.50 -11.30 7.42
C GLY A 314 -1.56 -10.77 5.98
N GLY A 315 -0.62 -9.92 5.59
CA GLY A 315 -0.52 -9.34 4.26
C GLY A 315 -0.29 -10.37 3.16
N ALA A 316 0.54 -11.38 3.40
CA ALA A 316 0.71 -12.49 2.47
C ALA A 316 -0.61 -13.27 2.29
N VAL A 317 -1.32 -13.55 3.39
CA VAL A 317 -2.62 -14.24 3.35
C VAL A 317 -3.70 -13.37 2.70
N ALA A 318 -3.70 -12.06 2.93
CA ALA A 318 -4.63 -11.13 2.31
C ALA A 318 -4.38 -11.05 0.79
N ALA A 319 -3.14 -10.83 0.38
CA ALA A 319 -2.75 -10.70 -1.02
C ALA A 319 -2.97 -11.99 -1.80
N MET A 320 -2.66 -13.17 -1.25
CA MET A 320 -2.95 -14.43 -1.94
C MET A 320 -4.46 -14.68 -2.12
N ASN A 321 -5.30 -14.01 -1.32
CA ASN A 321 -6.76 -14.04 -1.40
C ASN A 321 -7.37 -12.83 -2.12
N GLY A 322 -6.54 -11.97 -2.73
CA GLY A 322 -7.00 -10.91 -3.62
C GLY A 322 -6.75 -9.47 -3.16
N ALA A 323 -6.07 -9.22 -2.04
CA ALA A 323 -5.58 -7.87 -1.77
C ALA A 323 -4.61 -7.44 -2.89
N ALA A 324 -4.83 -6.26 -3.44
CA ALA A 324 -4.06 -5.73 -4.57
C ALA A 324 -2.87 -4.88 -4.11
N PHE A 325 -2.98 -4.33 -2.91
CA PHE A 325 -2.10 -3.29 -2.41
C PHE A 325 -1.91 -3.47 -0.89
N LEU A 326 -0.66 -3.51 -0.45
CA LEU A 326 -0.31 -3.67 0.96
C LEU A 326 0.30 -2.35 1.47
N CYS A 327 -0.36 -1.72 2.45
CA CYS A 327 0.30 -0.68 3.21
C CYS A 327 1.26 -1.36 4.16
N TYR A 328 2.53 -0.96 4.07
CA TYR A 328 3.54 -1.50 4.95
C TYR A 328 3.23 -1.20 6.42
N VAL A 329 3.85 -1.98 7.29
CA VAL A 329 3.89 -1.71 8.74
C VAL A 329 5.36 -1.78 9.13
N THR A 330 5.80 -0.82 9.95
CA THR A 330 7.19 -0.73 10.37
C THR A 330 7.40 -1.42 11.72
N PRO A 331 8.65 -1.74 12.12
CA PRO A 331 8.95 -2.13 13.50
C PRO A 331 8.49 -1.08 14.54
N ALA A 332 8.44 0.20 14.16
CA ALA A 332 8.05 1.30 15.04
C ALA A 332 6.53 1.45 15.22
N GLU A 333 5.71 0.68 14.51
CA GLU A 333 4.24 0.72 14.66
C GLU A 333 3.85 0.55 16.14
N HIS A 334 2.84 1.32 16.57
CA HIS A 334 2.39 1.42 17.96
C HIS A 334 3.41 1.97 18.98
N LEU A 335 4.62 2.36 18.55
CA LEU A 335 5.70 2.77 19.45
C LEU A 335 6.22 4.18 19.17
N ALA A 336 6.52 4.50 17.91
CA ALA A 336 7.19 5.76 17.55
C ALA A 336 7.01 6.11 16.06
N LEU A 337 7.54 7.28 15.67
CA LEU A 337 7.77 7.58 14.26
C LEU A 337 8.92 6.70 13.73
N PRO A 338 8.79 6.08 12.55
CA PRO A 338 9.82 5.21 12.00
C PRO A 338 11.07 6.01 11.58
N ASN A 339 12.24 5.46 11.90
CA ASN A 339 13.51 5.92 11.36
C ASN A 339 13.81 5.25 9.99
N VAL A 340 14.96 5.59 9.38
CA VAL A 340 15.34 5.05 8.05
C VAL A 340 15.42 3.52 8.03
N GLU A 341 15.92 2.90 9.09
CA GLU A 341 16.01 1.45 9.19
C GLU A 341 14.63 0.81 9.37
N ASP A 342 13.75 1.42 10.18
CA ASP A 342 12.38 0.95 10.36
C ASP A 342 11.60 0.95 9.03
N VAL A 343 11.81 2.00 8.21
CA VAL A 343 11.23 2.09 6.86
C VAL A 343 11.78 0.98 5.97
N LYS A 344 13.10 0.76 5.96
CA LYS A 344 13.74 -0.32 5.19
C LYS A 344 13.17 -1.69 5.59
N GLN A 345 13.10 -2.00 6.87
CA GLN A 345 12.56 -3.28 7.38
C GLN A 345 11.08 -3.46 7.01
N GLY A 346 10.25 -2.42 7.13
CA GLY A 346 8.85 -2.46 6.72
C GLY A 346 8.67 -2.71 5.22
N ILE A 347 9.49 -2.08 4.37
CA ILE A 347 9.49 -2.30 2.92
C ILE A 347 9.86 -3.74 2.60
N ILE A 348 10.99 -4.24 3.13
CA ILE A 348 11.45 -5.60 2.85
C ILE A 348 10.43 -6.63 3.29
N ALA A 349 9.86 -6.49 4.50
CA ALA A 349 8.81 -7.38 5.00
C ALA A 349 7.58 -7.40 4.08
N SER A 350 7.14 -6.23 3.61
CA SER A 350 5.98 -6.10 2.72
C SER A 350 6.26 -6.62 1.30
N LYS A 351 7.46 -6.40 0.76
CA LYS A 351 7.89 -6.98 -0.53
C LYS A 351 7.93 -8.50 -0.48
N ILE A 352 8.43 -9.07 0.62
CA ILE A 352 8.41 -10.52 0.84
C ILE A 352 6.97 -11.03 0.87
N ALA A 353 6.07 -10.38 1.61
CA ALA A 353 4.66 -10.76 1.69
C ALA A 353 3.96 -10.68 0.32
N ALA A 354 4.16 -9.58 -0.41
CA ALA A 354 3.64 -9.37 -1.75
C ALA A 354 4.14 -10.44 -2.74
N HIS A 355 5.45 -10.70 -2.76
CA HIS A 355 6.07 -11.69 -3.64
C HIS A 355 5.60 -13.12 -3.35
N ALA A 356 5.54 -13.50 -2.07
CA ALA A 356 5.02 -14.80 -1.65
C ALA A 356 3.56 -15.00 -2.09
N ALA A 357 2.74 -13.96 -1.97
CA ALA A 357 1.38 -13.97 -2.46
C ALA A 357 1.28 -14.05 -3.99
N ASP A 358 2.17 -13.37 -4.73
CA ASP A 358 2.19 -13.41 -6.19
C ASP A 358 2.56 -14.80 -6.73
N ILE A 359 3.50 -15.50 -6.06
CA ILE A 359 3.78 -16.91 -6.34
C ILE A 359 2.52 -17.77 -6.09
N ALA A 360 1.84 -17.57 -4.95
CA ALA A 360 0.64 -18.33 -4.60
C ALA A 360 -0.53 -18.08 -5.56
N LYS A 361 -0.67 -16.84 -6.08
CA LYS A 361 -1.65 -16.47 -7.11
C LYS A 361 -1.30 -17.01 -8.50
N GLY A 362 -0.05 -17.42 -8.72
CA GLY A 362 0.43 -17.83 -10.03
C GLY A 362 0.61 -16.66 -11.01
N VAL A 363 1.01 -15.48 -10.49
CA VAL A 363 1.32 -14.32 -11.34
C VAL A 363 2.44 -14.71 -12.33
N PRO A 364 2.28 -14.43 -13.64
CA PRO A 364 3.29 -14.80 -14.65
C PRO A 364 4.69 -14.30 -14.30
N GLY A 365 5.68 -15.20 -14.31
CA GLY A 365 7.08 -14.88 -14.05
C GLY A 365 7.46 -14.62 -12.58
N ALA A 366 6.49 -14.65 -11.64
CA ALA A 366 6.77 -14.34 -10.23
C ALA A 366 7.82 -15.28 -9.62
N ARG A 367 7.79 -16.58 -9.94
CA ARG A 367 8.74 -17.56 -9.39
C ARG A 367 10.11 -17.57 -10.09
N ASP A 368 10.25 -16.91 -11.24
CA ASP A 368 11.47 -17.01 -12.06
C ASP A 368 12.72 -16.53 -11.30
N ILE A 369 12.57 -15.54 -10.42
CA ILE A 369 13.68 -15.03 -9.60
C ILE A 369 14.07 -16.00 -8.48
N ASP A 370 13.10 -16.71 -7.88
CA ASP A 370 13.36 -17.77 -6.90
C ASP A 370 14.09 -18.95 -7.52
N ASP A 371 13.68 -19.35 -8.73
CA ASP A 371 14.33 -20.42 -9.48
C ASP A 371 15.77 -20.02 -9.86
N LYS A 372 16.02 -18.77 -10.27
CA LYS A 372 17.39 -18.23 -10.48
C LYS A 372 18.22 -18.19 -9.20
N MET A 373 17.63 -17.79 -8.07
CA MET A 373 18.28 -17.83 -6.76
C MET A 373 18.67 -19.26 -6.39
N ALA A 374 17.82 -20.26 -6.68
CA ALA A 374 18.12 -21.66 -6.44
C ALA A 374 19.29 -22.14 -7.31
N GLU A 375 19.35 -21.77 -8.59
CA GLU A 375 20.49 -22.06 -9.46
C GLU A 375 21.80 -21.44 -8.96
N ALA A 376 21.76 -20.18 -8.53
CA ALA A 376 22.93 -19.50 -7.96
C ALA A 376 23.42 -20.17 -6.67
N ARG A 377 22.49 -20.54 -5.77
CA ARG A 377 22.79 -21.31 -4.54
C ARG A 377 23.38 -22.67 -4.85
N GLN A 378 22.83 -23.38 -5.84
CA GLN A 378 23.34 -24.69 -6.24
C GLN A 378 24.78 -24.60 -6.76
N LYS A 379 25.14 -23.52 -7.47
CA LYS A 379 26.49 -23.27 -7.96
C LYS A 379 27.44 -22.65 -6.93
N LEU A 380 26.94 -22.36 -5.72
CA LEU A 380 27.66 -21.57 -4.69
C LEU A 380 28.15 -20.21 -5.23
N ASP A 381 27.42 -19.65 -6.19
CA ASP A 381 27.72 -18.35 -6.80
C ASP A 381 27.10 -17.24 -5.93
N TRP A 382 27.92 -16.64 -5.07
CA TRP A 382 27.48 -15.61 -4.13
C TRP A 382 27.08 -14.31 -4.83
N ASP A 383 27.80 -13.90 -5.87
CA ASP A 383 27.48 -12.68 -6.59
C ASP A 383 26.14 -12.81 -7.34
N ALA A 384 25.88 -13.97 -7.95
CA ALA A 384 24.59 -14.25 -8.56
C ALA A 384 23.45 -14.35 -7.53
N GLN A 385 23.72 -14.88 -6.32
CA GLN A 385 22.74 -14.86 -5.23
C GLN A 385 22.39 -13.43 -4.81
N TYR A 386 23.38 -12.56 -4.63
CA TYR A 386 23.14 -11.16 -4.26
C TYR A 386 22.35 -10.43 -5.34
N ALA A 387 22.68 -10.65 -6.62
CA ALA A 387 21.94 -10.06 -7.73
C ALA A 387 20.45 -10.44 -7.76
N CYS A 388 20.07 -11.57 -7.14
CA CYS A 388 18.68 -12.02 -7.03
C CYS A 388 17.98 -11.57 -5.74
N ALA A 389 18.70 -11.04 -4.75
CA ALA A 389 18.14 -10.70 -3.45
C ALA A 389 17.35 -9.39 -3.49
N LEU A 390 16.29 -9.30 -2.68
CA LEU A 390 15.55 -8.04 -2.46
C LEU A 390 16.43 -6.97 -1.77
N ASP A 391 17.39 -7.39 -0.96
CA ASP A 391 18.32 -6.52 -0.23
C ASP A 391 19.75 -7.11 -0.28
N PRO A 392 20.45 -6.94 -1.41
CA PRO A 392 21.79 -7.50 -1.61
C PRO A 392 22.80 -6.99 -0.58
N GLU A 393 22.67 -5.74 -0.13
CA GLU A 393 23.60 -5.11 0.81
C GLU A 393 23.56 -5.83 2.15
N THR A 394 22.37 -6.09 2.70
CA THR A 394 22.21 -6.83 3.95
C THR A 394 22.70 -8.27 3.81
N ALA A 395 22.35 -8.95 2.71
CA ALA A 395 22.79 -10.32 2.46
C ALA A 395 24.32 -10.43 2.43
N LYS A 396 24.99 -9.51 1.75
CA LYS A 396 26.45 -9.44 1.67
C LYS A 396 27.09 -9.10 3.02
N ALA A 397 26.56 -8.10 3.72
CA ALA A 397 27.07 -7.71 5.04
C ALA A 397 27.01 -8.87 6.06
N ILE A 398 25.94 -9.67 6.04
CA ILE A 398 25.83 -10.86 6.91
C ILE A 398 26.95 -11.86 6.60
N ARG A 399 27.16 -12.19 5.32
CA ARG A 399 28.22 -13.13 4.93
C ARG A 399 29.61 -12.60 5.30
N ASP A 400 29.90 -11.35 4.96
CA ASP A 400 31.20 -10.73 5.19
C ASP A 400 31.53 -10.68 6.69
N SER A 401 30.54 -10.42 7.55
CA SER A 401 30.71 -10.39 9.01
C SER A 401 31.10 -11.74 9.63
N ARG A 402 30.85 -12.85 8.94
CA ARG A 402 31.04 -14.23 9.44
C ARG A 402 31.52 -15.14 8.30
N SER A 403 32.60 -14.76 7.62
CA SER A 403 33.12 -15.52 6.49
C SER A 403 33.67 -16.90 6.91
N PRO A 404 33.51 -17.95 6.07
CA PRO A 404 34.17 -19.25 6.28
C PRO A 404 35.70 -19.16 6.17
N GLU A 405 36.40 -20.24 6.56
CA GLU A 405 37.86 -20.35 6.40
C GLU A 405 38.25 -20.48 4.91
N GLU A 406 39.49 -20.15 4.57
CA GLU A 406 39.95 -20.03 3.18
C GLU A 406 39.77 -21.33 2.37
N ASP A 407 39.98 -22.49 3.00
CA ASP A 407 39.93 -23.81 2.35
C ASP A 407 38.51 -24.29 2.00
N HIS A 408 37.47 -23.54 2.37
CA HIS A 408 36.07 -23.76 1.99
C HIS A 408 35.29 -22.44 1.82
N SER A 409 35.98 -21.43 1.28
CA SER A 409 35.47 -20.07 1.11
C SER A 409 34.30 -19.91 0.13
N ASP A 410 34.07 -20.93 -0.71
CA ASP A 410 32.92 -21.07 -1.60
C ASP A 410 31.61 -21.32 -0.84
N THR A 411 31.67 -21.84 0.39
CA THR A 411 30.49 -22.14 1.22
C THR A 411 30.11 -20.99 2.16
N CYS A 412 29.16 -21.22 3.08
CA CYS A 412 28.90 -20.33 4.20
C CYS A 412 29.48 -20.89 5.49
N SER A 413 29.68 -20.02 6.49
CA SER A 413 30.20 -20.40 7.80
C SER A 413 29.26 -21.29 8.63
N MET A 414 28.00 -21.49 8.21
CA MET A 414 27.07 -22.33 8.96
C MET A 414 27.47 -23.81 8.95
N CYS A 415 27.92 -24.32 7.80
CA CYS A 415 28.29 -25.72 7.64
C CYS A 415 29.75 -25.91 7.20
N GLY A 416 30.37 -24.89 6.59
CA GLY A 416 31.71 -24.98 6.03
C GLY A 416 31.86 -26.19 5.10
N LYS A 417 32.90 -27.02 5.34
CA LYS A 417 33.15 -28.27 4.60
C LYS A 417 31.98 -29.26 4.62
N PHE A 418 31.10 -29.22 5.62
CA PHE A 418 29.89 -30.04 5.71
C PHE A 418 28.72 -29.50 4.89
N CYS A 419 28.93 -28.49 4.04
CA CYS A 419 27.90 -27.95 3.17
C CYS A 419 27.28 -29.06 2.30
N ALA A 420 25.96 -29.25 2.43
CA ALA A 420 25.22 -30.27 1.70
C ALA A 420 25.28 -30.03 0.19
N VAL A 421 25.11 -28.78 -0.27
CA VAL A 421 25.14 -28.43 -1.70
C VAL A 421 26.51 -28.74 -2.31
N ARG A 422 27.59 -28.28 -1.67
CA ARG A 422 28.98 -28.59 -2.08
C ARG A 422 29.21 -30.09 -2.18
N SER A 423 28.85 -30.83 -1.12
CA SER A 423 29.07 -32.27 -1.04
C SER A 423 28.29 -33.02 -2.11
N MET A 424 27.03 -32.65 -2.35
CA MET A 424 26.21 -33.25 -3.40
C MET A 424 26.73 -32.93 -4.80
N ASN A 425 27.17 -31.69 -5.06
CA ASN A 425 27.77 -31.33 -6.35
C ASN A 425 29.02 -32.16 -6.64
N LYS A 426 29.94 -32.25 -5.67
CA LYS A 426 31.15 -33.08 -5.77
C LYS A 426 30.80 -34.56 -5.98
N ALA A 427 29.87 -35.10 -5.20
CA ALA A 427 29.42 -36.49 -5.32
C ALA A 427 28.87 -36.80 -6.72
N LEU A 428 28.02 -35.92 -7.27
CA LEU A 428 27.43 -36.07 -8.59
C LEU A 428 28.45 -35.87 -9.73
N ALA A 429 29.51 -35.09 -9.49
CA ALA A 429 30.64 -34.92 -10.41
C ALA A 429 31.68 -36.06 -10.31
N GLY A 430 31.53 -37.00 -9.37
CA GLY A 430 32.51 -38.06 -9.12
C GLY A 430 33.81 -37.57 -8.45
N GLU A 431 33.76 -36.40 -7.80
CA GLU A 431 34.88 -35.81 -7.08
C GLU A 431 35.02 -36.35 -5.65
N TYR A 432 36.23 -36.29 -5.11
CA TYR A 432 36.46 -36.60 -3.69
C TYR A 432 35.86 -35.52 -2.79
N ILE A 433 35.16 -35.94 -1.74
CA ILE A 433 34.50 -35.05 -0.79
C ILE A 433 35.40 -34.93 0.45
N ASP A 434 36.10 -33.81 0.54
CA ASP A 434 36.88 -33.39 1.69
C ASP A 434 35.97 -32.71 2.72
N ILE A 435 35.69 -33.44 3.80
CA ILE A 435 34.83 -32.97 4.90
C ILE A 435 35.65 -32.56 6.13
N LEU A 436 36.91 -33.00 6.22
CA LEU A 436 37.86 -32.70 7.30
C LEU A 436 38.89 -31.66 6.86
#